data_AF-A0A6A5AZF9-F1
#
_entry.id   AF-A0A6A5AZF9-F1
#
_cell.length_a   1.000
_cell.length_b   1.000
_cell.length_c   1.000
_cell.angle_alpha   90.00
_cell.angle_beta   90.00
_cell.angle_gamma   90.00
#
_symmetry.space_group_name_H-M   'P 1'
#
loop_
_entity.id
_entity.type
_entity.pdbx_description
1 polymer ?
#
loop_
_entity_poly.entity_id
_entity_poly.type
_entity_poly.pdbx_seq_one_letter_code
_entity_poly.pdbx_strand_id
1 'polypeptide(L)'
;GNLVYTRTYDLSISYDKYYRTPRVWLFGYEESGAPLKPDDMLQDIMQDYANKTVTIDPHPHLQGIPHASIHPCQHGAVMKRIVANLMGGGKEVRSDQYMFIFLKFLQSVIPTIDYDYTIDVEAKSS
;
A
#
# COMPACT_ATOMS: atom_id res chain seq x y z
N GLY A 1 -26.24 -16.89 -7.49
CA GLY A 1 -25.43 -15.66 -7.47
C GLY A 1 -24.21 -15.95 -6.65
N ASN A 2 -23.01 -15.64 -7.14
CA ASN A 2 -21.80 -15.75 -6.32
C ASN A 2 -21.89 -14.71 -5.21
N LEU A 3 -21.94 -15.16 -3.95
CA LEU A 3 -21.73 -14.29 -2.80
C LEU A 3 -20.30 -13.74 -2.90
N VAL A 4 -20.18 -12.44 -3.13
CA VAL A 4 -18.90 -11.72 -2.99
C VAL A 4 -18.74 -11.49 -1.50
N TYR A 5 -17.87 -12.28 -0.85
CA TYR A 5 -17.50 -12.03 0.54
C TYR A 5 -16.79 -10.68 0.62
N THR A 6 -17.33 -9.76 1.43
CA THR A 6 -16.77 -8.43 1.59
C THR A 6 -15.83 -8.41 2.79
N ARG A 7 -14.65 -7.83 2.61
CA ARG A 7 -13.65 -7.60 3.67
C ARG A 7 -13.41 -6.10 3.80
N THR A 8 -13.07 -5.65 4.99
CA THR A 8 -12.64 -4.26 5.21
C THR A 8 -11.22 -4.24 5.76
N TYR A 9 -10.49 -3.15 5.56
CA TYR A 9 -9.10 -3.04 5.96
C TYR A 9 -8.81 -1.68 6.59
N ASP A 10 -8.12 -1.71 7.72
CA ASP A 10 -7.35 -0.58 8.21
C ASP A 10 -5.98 -0.61 7.52
N LEU A 11 -5.66 0.49 6.84
CA LEU A 11 -4.37 0.68 6.17
C LEU A 11 -3.60 1.80 6.88
N SER A 12 -2.41 1.49 7.37
CA SER A 12 -1.50 2.48 7.94
C SER A 12 -0.17 2.53 7.18
N ILE A 13 0.45 3.70 7.17
CA ILE A 13 1.75 3.92 6.54
C ILE A 13 2.69 4.53 7.56
N SER A 14 3.79 3.85 7.85
CA SER A 14 4.87 4.36 8.69
C SER A 14 6.07 4.75 7.85
N TYR A 15 6.91 5.65 8.36
CA TYR A 15 8.23 5.89 7.75
C TYR A 15 9.25 4.89 8.29
N ASP A 16 9.77 4.03 7.42
CA ASP A 16 10.87 3.14 7.77
C ASP A 16 12.20 3.91 7.72
N LYS A 17 12.81 4.14 8.89
CA LYS A 17 14.04 4.94 9.00
C LYS A 17 15.25 4.28 8.33
N TYR A 18 15.32 2.96 8.30
CA TYR A 18 16.46 2.24 7.74
C TYR A 18 16.43 2.30 6.21
N TYR A 19 15.28 1.96 5.62
CA TYR A 19 15.10 2.00 4.16
C TYR A 19 14.78 3.40 3.62
N ARG A 20 14.44 4.35 4.49
CA ARG A 20 14.04 5.73 4.16
C ARG A 20 12.90 5.79 3.16
N THR A 21 11.92 4.92 3.36
CA THR A 21 10.75 4.77 2.49
C THR A 21 9.50 4.49 3.34
N PRO A 22 8.29 4.68 2.80
CA PRO A 22 7.07 4.29 3.49
C PRO A 22 7.01 2.76 3.61
N ARG A 23 6.50 2.28 4.75
CA ARG A 23 6.14 0.87 4.99
C ARG A 23 4.64 0.79 5.22
N VAL A 24 3.99 -0.16 4.57
CA VAL A 24 2.53 -0.31 4.58
C VAL A 24 2.16 -1.45 5.51
N TRP A 25 1.12 -1.22 6.31
CA TRP A 25 0.55 -2.19 7.23
C TRP A 25 -0.94 -2.33 6.94
N LEU A 26 -1.41 -3.58 6.96
CA LEU A 26 -2.77 -3.97 6.66
C LEU A 26 -3.31 -4.76 7.84
N PHE A 27 -4.49 -4.38 8.30
CA PHE A 27 -5.26 -5.12 9.28
C PHE A 27 -6.68 -5.31 8.74
N GLY A 28 -7.01 -6.55 8.38
CA GLY A 28 -8.27 -6.85 7.71
C GLY A 28 -9.32 -7.42 8.66
N TYR A 29 -10.58 -7.26 8.26
CA TYR A 29 -11.75 -7.77 8.97
C TYR A 29 -12.65 -8.55 8.01
N GLU A 30 -13.28 -9.61 8.52
CA GLU A 30 -14.41 -10.27 7.88
C GLU A 30 -15.62 -9.33 7.83
N GLU A 31 -16.64 -9.67 7.04
CA GLU A 31 -17.92 -8.95 6.99
C GLU A 31 -18.59 -8.83 8.39
N SER A 32 -18.33 -9.81 9.27
CA SER A 32 -18.82 -9.81 10.65
C SER A 32 -18.12 -8.79 11.56
N GLY A 33 -17.06 -8.14 11.09
CA GLY A 33 -16.17 -7.28 11.87
C GLY A 33 -15.12 -8.05 12.68
N ALA A 34 -15.06 -9.38 12.57
CA ALA A 34 -14.01 -10.17 13.20
C ALA A 34 -12.66 -9.97 12.48
N PRO A 35 -11.52 -9.91 13.19
CA PRO A 35 -10.20 -9.83 12.56
C PRO A 35 -9.92 -11.00 11.62
N LEU A 36 -9.37 -10.71 10.43
CA LEU A 36 -8.90 -11.73 9.50
C LEU A 36 -7.66 -12.45 10.04
N LYS A 37 -7.52 -13.72 9.65
CA LYS A 37 -6.27 -14.43 9.86
C LYS A 37 -5.20 -13.90 8.91
N PRO A 38 -3.92 -13.99 9.29
CA PRO A 38 -2.81 -13.62 8.42
C PRO A 38 -2.89 -14.19 6.99
N ASP A 39 -3.17 -15.48 6.86
CA ASP A 39 -3.26 -16.17 5.57
C ASP A 39 -4.43 -15.69 4.70
N ASP A 40 -5.50 -15.20 5.33
CA ASP A 40 -6.64 -14.64 4.60
C ASP A 40 -6.28 -13.26 4.03
N MET A 41 -5.53 -12.44 4.76
CA MET A 41 -5.04 -11.15 4.26
C MET A 41 -4.11 -11.30 3.05
N LEU A 42 -3.33 -12.39 2.97
CA LEU A 42 -2.45 -12.65 1.83
C LEU A 42 -3.20 -12.88 0.51
N GLN A 43 -4.47 -13.28 0.56
CA GLN A 43 -5.30 -13.50 -0.63
C GLN A 43 -5.63 -12.18 -1.35
N ASP A 44 -5.58 -11.06 -0.64
CA ASP A 44 -5.84 -9.71 -1.17
C ASP A 44 -4.57 -9.00 -1.64
N ILE A 45 -3.42 -9.68 -1.58
CA ILE A 45 -2.14 -9.18 -2.06
C ILE A 45 -1.77 -9.91 -3.35
N MET A 46 -1.33 -9.17 -4.37
CA MET A 46 -0.87 -9.76 -5.62
C MET A 46 0.23 -10.79 -5.35
N GLN A 47 0.04 -11.99 -5.90
CA GLN A 47 0.84 -13.18 -5.58
C GLN A 47 2.36 -12.98 -5.76
N ASP A 48 2.75 -12.20 -6.77
CA ASP A 48 4.16 -11.86 -7.05
C ASP A 48 4.82 -11.05 -5.92
N TYR A 49 4.03 -10.32 -5.14
CA TYR A 49 4.46 -9.54 -3.97
C TYR A 49 4.24 -10.32 -2.67
N ALA A 50 3.13 -11.04 -2.54
CA ALA A 50 2.77 -11.78 -1.34
C ALA A 50 3.91 -12.69 -0.85
N ASN A 51 4.51 -13.46 -1.75
CA ASN A 51 5.56 -14.43 -1.40
C ASN A 51 6.96 -13.83 -1.24
N LYS A 52 7.15 -12.55 -1.58
CA LYS A 52 8.49 -11.93 -1.63
C LYS A 52 8.68 -10.82 -0.61
N THR A 53 7.62 -10.06 -0.34
CA THR A 53 7.72 -8.81 0.41
C THR A 53 6.73 -8.72 1.55
N VAL A 54 5.78 -9.63 1.71
CA VAL A 54 4.81 -9.56 2.81
C VAL A 54 5.27 -10.39 4.00
N THR A 55 5.21 -9.78 5.18
CA THR A 55 5.53 -10.40 6.47
C THR A 55 4.42 -10.13 7.47
N ILE A 56 4.32 -10.95 8.51
CA ILE A 56 3.39 -10.74 9.62
C ILE A 56 4.20 -10.21 10.79
N ASP A 57 4.05 -8.91 11.06
CA ASP A 57 4.92 -8.18 11.98
C ASP A 57 4.11 -7.37 13.01
N PRO A 58 4.65 -7.15 14.22
CA PRO A 58 4.06 -6.22 15.16
C PRO A 58 4.13 -4.79 14.61
N HIS A 59 3.02 -4.06 14.67
CA HIS A 59 2.97 -2.68 14.21
C HIS A 59 3.80 -1.76 15.16
N PRO A 60 4.66 -0.87 14.64
CA PRO A 60 5.62 -0.11 15.45
C PRO A 60 4.98 0.92 16.41
N HIS A 61 3.73 1.28 16.16
CA HIS A 61 3.00 2.29 16.95
C HIS A 61 1.68 1.79 17.55
N LEU A 62 1.30 0.54 17.28
CA LEU A 62 0.04 -0.03 17.77
C LEU A 62 0.37 -1.31 18.53
N GLN A 63 -0.13 -1.40 19.76
CA GLN A 63 -0.04 -2.62 20.56
C GLN A 63 -1.18 -3.56 20.17
N GLY A 64 -0.93 -4.87 20.17
CA GLY A 64 -1.95 -5.88 19.91
C GLY A 64 -1.54 -6.88 18.85
N ILE A 65 -2.50 -7.22 17.98
CA ILE A 65 -2.37 -8.29 17.00
C ILE A 65 -1.38 -7.89 15.88
N PRO A 66 -0.48 -8.78 15.45
CA PRO A 66 0.39 -8.55 14.30
C PRO A 66 -0.39 -8.19 13.03
N HIS A 67 0.19 -7.34 12.20
CA HIS A 67 -0.41 -6.86 10.96
C HIS A 67 0.31 -7.52 9.77
N ALA A 68 -0.38 -7.64 8.64
CA ALA A 68 0.30 -7.92 7.38
C ALA A 68 1.07 -6.66 6.95
N SER A 69 2.36 -6.80 6.71
CA SER A 69 3.26 -5.69 6.38
C SER A 69 3.87 -5.92 5.00
N ILE A 70 3.76 -4.94 4.11
CA ILE A 70 4.54 -4.91 2.87
C ILE A 70 5.92 -4.34 3.20
N HIS A 71 6.91 -5.22 3.28
CA HIS A 71 8.28 -4.91 3.70
C HIS A 71 8.95 -3.95 2.70
N PRO A 72 9.59 -2.86 3.19
CA PRO A 72 9.97 -1.73 2.35
C PRO A 72 11.28 -1.91 1.57
N CYS A 73 11.94 -3.08 1.65
CA CYS A 73 13.29 -3.28 1.11
C CYS A 73 13.43 -2.99 -0.39
N GLN A 74 12.37 -3.16 -1.17
CA GLN A 74 12.36 -2.87 -2.62
C GLN A 74 11.71 -1.53 -2.97
N HIS A 75 11.09 -0.82 -2.02
CA HIS A 75 10.35 0.41 -2.31
C HIS A 75 11.25 1.48 -2.92
N GLY A 76 12.48 1.64 -2.43
CA GLY A 76 13.42 2.63 -2.97
C GLY A 76 13.75 2.38 -4.45
N ALA A 77 14.02 1.13 -4.83
CA ALA A 77 14.33 0.75 -6.21
C ALA A 77 13.11 0.92 -7.13
N VAL A 78 11.93 0.49 -6.68
CA VAL A 78 10.67 0.62 -7.41
C VAL A 78 10.32 2.09 -7.63
N MET A 79 10.34 2.91 -6.58
CA MET A 79 9.99 4.32 -6.67
C MET A 79 10.97 5.10 -7.54
N LYS A 80 12.28 4.79 -7.47
CA LYS A 80 13.27 5.39 -8.37
C LYS A 80 12.95 5.11 -9.85
N ARG A 81 12.55 3.87 -10.18
CA ARG A 81 12.16 3.51 -11.56
C ARG A 81 10.88 4.22 -11.99
N ILE A 82 9.87 4.29 -11.12
CA ILE A 82 8.61 4.98 -11.41
C ILE A 82 8.86 6.47 -11.68
N VAL A 83 9.60 7.14 -10.80
CA VAL A 83 9.94 8.57 -10.97
C VAL A 83 10.74 8.81 -12.25
N ALA A 84 11.75 7.96 -12.54
CA ALA A 84 12.53 8.07 -13.77
C ALA A 84 11.66 7.93 -15.03
N ASN A 85 10.69 7.00 -15.03
CA ASN A 85 9.76 6.83 -16.15
C ASN A 85 8.83 8.05 -16.32
N LEU A 86 8.32 8.61 -15.21
CA LEU A 86 7.46 9.81 -15.25
C LEU A 86 8.24 11.02 -15.81
N MET A 87 9.48 11.21 -15.37
CA MET A 87 10.37 12.27 -15.86
C MET A 87 10.76 12.06 -17.34
N GLY A 88 11.01 10.82 -17.75
CA GLY A 88 11.26 10.47 -19.15
C GLY A 88 10.05 10.76 -20.07
N GLY A 89 8.84 10.74 -19.50
CA GLY A 89 7.60 11.18 -20.16
C GLY A 89 7.34 12.69 -20.09
N GLY A 90 8.32 13.50 -19.66
CA GLY A 90 8.22 14.96 -19.60
C GLY A 90 7.47 15.51 -18.38
N LYS A 91 7.14 14.69 -17.38
CA LYS A 91 6.53 15.17 -16.14
C LYS A 91 7.60 15.63 -15.15
N GLU A 92 7.44 16.84 -14.62
CA GLU A 92 8.16 17.25 -13.42
C GLU A 92 7.56 16.56 -12.20
N VAL A 93 8.38 15.86 -11.43
CA VAL A 93 7.95 15.16 -10.21
C VAL A 93 8.55 15.87 -9.01
N ARG A 94 7.67 16.38 -8.15
CA ARG A 94 8.06 17.02 -6.88
C ARG A 94 7.96 16.04 -5.71
N SER A 95 8.65 16.34 -4.62
CA SER A 95 8.67 15.49 -3.42
C SER A 95 7.31 15.40 -2.72
N ASP A 96 6.49 16.45 -2.76
CA ASP A 96 5.13 16.47 -2.20
C ASP A 96 4.17 15.49 -2.91
N GLN A 97 4.50 15.08 -4.14
CA GLN A 97 3.72 14.11 -4.91
C GLN A 97 4.10 12.66 -4.61
N TYR A 98 5.18 12.43 -3.84
CA TYR A 98 5.73 11.08 -3.61
C TYR A 98 4.69 10.11 -3.05
N MET A 99 3.89 10.55 -2.06
CA MET A 99 2.91 9.68 -1.42
C MET A 99 1.83 9.23 -2.39
N PHE A 100 1.32 10.12 -3.25
CA PHE A 100 0.32 9.75 -4.26
C PHE A 100 0.87 8.80 -5.32
N ILE A 101 2.13 9.00 -5.73
CA ILE A 101 2.81 8.06 -6.65
C ILE A 101 2.97 6.69 -5.97
N PHE A 102 3.34 6.69 -4.69
CA PHE A 102 3.48 5.47 -3.89
C PHE A 102 2.14 4.75 -3.70
N LEU A 103 1.04 5.47 -3.42
CA LEU A 103 -0.30 4.90 -3.30
C LEU A 103 -0.81 4.31 -4.62
N LYS A 104 -0.47 4.92 -5.76
CA LYS A 104 -0.76 4.34 -7.08
C LYS A 104 0.02 3.05 -7.36
N PHE A 105 1.29 3.00 -6.94
CA PHE A 105 2.06 1.76 -6.96
C PHE A 105 1.45 0.71 -6.03
N LEU A 106 1.04 1.11 -4.83
CA LEU A 106 0.42 0.21 -3.85
C LEU A 106 -0.87 -0.42 -4.39
N GLN A 107 -1.63 0.27 -5.25
CA GLN A 107 -2.85 -0.29 -5.86
C GLN A 107 -2.52 -1.47 -6.78
N SER A 108 -1.32 -1.50 -7.38
CA SER A 108 -0.83 -2.65 -8.14
C SER A 108 -0.27 -3.76 -7.24
N VAL A 109 -0.30 -3.61 -5.92
CA VAL A 109 0.12 -4.64 -4.95
C VAL A 109 -1.11 -5.19 -4.22
N ILE A 110 -2.09 -4.35 -3.91
CA ILE A 110 -3.34 -4.70 -3.23
C ILE A 110 -4.57 -4.30 -4.07
N PRO A 111 -4.80 -4.96 -5.22
CA PRO A 111 -5.76 -4.51 -6.22
C PRO A 111 -7.22 -4.62 -5.79
N THR A 112 -7.52 -5.47 -4.79
CA THR A 112 -8.88 -5.69 -4.28
C THR A 112 -9.25 -4.79 -3.10
N ILE A 113 -8.26 -4.06 -2.53
CA ILE A 113 -8.47 -3.13 -1.43
C ILE A 113 -8.71 -1.74 -2.02
N ASP A 114 -9.89 -1.19 -1.75
CA ASP A 114 -10.27 0.15 -2.19
C ASP A 114 -9.88 1.19 -1.13
N TYR A 115 -9.07 2.16 -1.53
CA TYR A 115 -8.68 3.30 -0.72
C TYR A 115 -8.47 4.51 -1.63
N ASP A 116 -8.66 5.71 -1.09
CA ASP A 116 -8.50 6.93 -1.89
C ASP A 116 -7.01 7.26 -2.11
N TYR A 117 -6.63 7.40 -3.38
CA TYR A 117 -5.30 7.82 -3.83
C TYR A 117 -5.36 8.93 -4.89
N THR A 118 -6.50 9.60 -5.00
CA THR A 118 -6.71 10.68 -5.97
C THR A 118 -6.08 11.99 -5.47
N ILE A 119 -5.65 12.82 -6.42
CA ILE A 119 -5.30 14.22 -6.17
C ILE A 119 -6.34 15.03 -6.92
N ASP A 120 -7.10 15.87 -6.22
CA ASP A 120 -7.86 16.93 -6.90
C ASP A 120 -6.87 17.91 -7.53
N VAL A 121 -6.84 17.92 -8.86
CA VAL A 121 -6.08 18.91 -9.62
C VAL A 121 -7.00 20.12 -9.76
N GLU A 122 -6.84 21.12 -8.89
CA GLU A 122 -7.37 22.45 -9.18
C GLU A 122 -6.64 22.98 -10.42
N ALA A 123 -7.30 22.90 -11.57
CA ALA A 123 -6.92 23.68 -12.72
C ALA A 123 -7.08 25.14 -12.33
N LYS A 124 -5.98 25.86 -12.12
CA LYS A 124 -6.00 27.32 -12.16
C LYS A 124 -6.47 27.69 -13.57
N SER A 125 -7.75 28.01 -13.70
CA SER A 125 -8.26 28.77 -14.84
C SER A 125 -7.55 30.12 -14.79
N SER A 126 -6.59 30.28 -15.69
CA SER A 126 -6.04 31.57 -16.11
C SER A 126 -7.13 32.50 -16.59
#